data_AF-T1WPA9-F1
#
_entry.id   AF-T1WPA9-F1
#
_cell.length_a   1.000
_cell.length_b   1.000
_cell.length_c   1.000
_cell.angle_alpha   90.00
_cell.angle_beta   90.00
_cell.angle_gamma   90.00
#
_symmetry.space_group_name_H-M   'P 1'
#
loop_
_entity.id
_entity.type
_entity.pdbx_description
1 polymer ?
#
loop_
_entity_poly.entity_id
_entity_poly.type
_entity_poly.pdbx_seq_one_letter_code
_entity_poly.pdbx_strand_id
1 'polypeptide(L)'
;LGRIIVGYSVAGEPITAEQLKANGAMAALLKDALKPNLVQTLEGTPAFIHGGPFANIAHGCNSVIATRMAMHFADYVVTEGGFGADLGAEKFLDIKCRMAGLKPDAVIIVATVRALKYNGGVAKADLNNENLDALKAGLPNLLKHVENITQVFKLPAVVAINEFPLDTEAEPALVKEECQKLGVNVAISQVWAKGGEGGEALAKEVVRLIDESEGTFEYCYELDMPIKAKIEAIATRIYGADGVDFTPTAAKEIERLTSLGFDKVPICMAKTQY
;
A
#
# COMPACT_ATOMS: atom_id res chain seq x y z
N LEU A 1 0.00 23.24 2.47
CA LEU A 1 -0.60 24.26 1.61
C LEU A 1 0.40 25.37 1.26
N GLY A 2 0.92 26.15 2.21
CA GLY A 2 1.88 27.23 1.90
C GLY A 2 3.14 26.80 1.14
N ARG A 3 3.72 25.64 1.51
CA ARG A 3 4.92 25.06 0.88
C ARG A 3 4.75 24.51 -0.54
N ILE A 4 3.56 24.57 -1.14
CA ILE A 4 3.36 24.09 -2.53
C ILE A 4 4.11 25.03 -3.47
N ILE A 5 5.03 24.49 -4.27
CA ILE A 5 5.67 25.22 -5.37
C ILE A 5 4.69 25.24 -6.55
N VAL A 6 4.31 26.43 -6.99
CA VAL A 6 3.36 26.63 -8.10
C VAL A 6 4.05 27.00 -9.41
N GLY A 7 5.33 27.36 -9.35
CA GLY A 7 6.13 27.73 -10.51
C GLY A 7 7.53 28.19 -10.11
N TYR A 8 8.26 28.73 -11.08
CA TYR A 8 9.61 29.26 -10.90
C TYR A 8 9.71 30.65 -11.52
N SER A 9 10.48 31.54 -10.92
CA SER A 9 10.78 32.85 -11.49
C SER A 9 11.66 32.73 -12.74
N VAL A 10 11.86 33.84 -13.47
CA VAL A 10 12.82 33.90 -14.59
C VAL A 10 14.25 33.58 -14.13
N ALA A 11 14.57 33.85 -12.87
CA ALA A 11 15.85 33.49 -12.23
C ALA A 11 15.92 32.01 -11.78
N GLY A 12 14.84 31.25 -11.92
CA GLY A 12 14.78 29.83 -11.55
C GLY A 12 14.44 29.57 -10.07
N GLU A 13 14.08 30.60 -9.31
CA GLU A 13 13.73 30.45 -7.89
C GLU A 13 12.31 29.92 -7.71
N PRO A 14 12.06 29.01 -6.75
CA PRO A 14 10.73 28.46 -6.53
C PRO A 14 9.76 29.52 -6.00
N ILE A 15 8.58 29.59 -6.61
CA ILE A 15 7.46 30.41 -6.13
C ILE A 15 6.44 29.51 -5.43
N THR A 16 6.13 29.85 -4.19
CA THR A 16 5.25 29.08 -3.31
C THR A 16 3.86 29.71 -3.20
N ALA A 17 2.86 28.89 -2.84
CA ALA A 17 1.50 29.38 -2.60
C ALA A 17 1.42 30.38 -1.42
N GLU A 18 2.35 30.32 -0.47
CA GLU A 18 2.46 31.29 0.62
C GLU A 18 2.94 32.66 0.16
N GLN A 19 3.89 32.73 -0.78
CA GLN A 19 4.31 34.01 -1.39
C GLN A 19 3.15 34.67 -2.15
N LEU A 20 2.20 33.88 -2.65
CA LEU A 20 0.95 34.36 -3.24
C LEU A 20 -0.16 34.65 -2.22
N LYS A 21 0.10 34.49 -0.92
CA LYS A 21 -0.87 34.65 0.18
C LYS A 21 -2.13 33.78 0.02
N ALA A 22 -2.03 32.66 -0.68
CA ALA A 22 -3.18 31.80 -1.00
C ALA A 22 -3.48 30.76 0.09
N ASN A 23 -2.52 30.44 0.96
CA ASN A 23 -2.62 29.37 1.95
C ASN A 23 -3.77 29.55 2.95
N GLY A 24 -4.05 30.79 3.39
CA GLY A 24 -5.17 31.07 4.29
C GLY A 24 -6.53 30.83 3.64
N ALA A 25 -6.72 31.33 2.41
CA ALA A 25 -7.95 31.12 1.65
C ALA A 25 -8.18 29.64 1.31
N MET A 26 -7.13 28.91 0.90
CA MET A 26 -7.22 27.46 0.67
C MET A 26 -7.61 26.71 1.94
N ALA A 27 -7.04 27.06 3.09
CA ALA A 27 -7.40 26.43 4.36
C ALA A 27 -8.86 26.70 4.75
N ALA A 28 -9.35 27.93 4.53
CA ALA A 28 -10.73 28.30 4.82
C ALA A 28 -11.73 27.48 3.99
N LEU A 29 -11.45 27.27 2.70
CA LEU A 29 -12.29 26.43 1.82
C LEU A 29 -12.30 24.96 2.24
N LEU A 30 -11.22 24.48 2.86
CA LEU A 30 -11.09 23.09 3.33
C LEU A 30 -11.60 22.88 4.77
N LYS A 31 -12.04 23.93 5.47
CA LYS A 31 -12.41 23.88 6.89
C LYS A 31 -13.33 22.71 7.25
N ASP A 32 -14.44 22.57 6.52
CA ASP A 32 -15.41 21.50 6.79
C ASP A 32 -15.01 20.19 6.09
N ALA A 33 -14.38 20.28 4.92
CA ALA A 33 -13.89 19.13 4.16
C ALA A 33 -12.76 18.35 4.84
N LEU A 34 -12.11 18.91 5.87
CA LEU A 34 -11.09 18.21 6.68
C LEU A 34 -11.68 17.31 7.77
N LYS A 35 -13.00 17.37 8.00
CA LYS A 35 -13.69 16.55 9.01
C LYS A 35 -13.99 15.16 8.41
N PRO A 36 -13.53 14.06 9.03
CA PRO A 36 -13.86 12.71 8.56
C PRO A 36 -15.37 12.45 8.50
N ASN A 37 -15.83 11.80 7.43
CA ASN A 37 -17.25 11.45 7.27
C ASN A 37 -17.52 10.08 7.88
N LEU A 38 -18.34 10.04 8.93
CA LEU A 38 -18.79 8.79 9.54
C LEU A 38 -19.97 8.20 8.76
N VAL A 39 -19.84 6.95 8.37
CA VAL A 39 -20.88 6.11 7.78
C VAL A 39 -20.84 4.72 8.45
N GLN A 40 -21.55 3.74 7.90
CA GLN A 40 -21.55 2.38 8.42
C GLN A 40 -21.53 1.34 7.29
N THR A 41 -21.05 0.14 7.60
CA THR A 41 -21.21 -1.06 6.74
C THR A 41 -22.66 -1.56 6.77
N LEU A 42 -22.98 -2.59 5.97
CA LEU A 42 -24.29 -3.24 5.99
C LEU A 42 -24.64 -3.87 7.36
N GLU A 43 -23.63 -4.17 8.18
CA GLU A 43 -23.78 -4.80 9.50
C GLU A 43 -23.63 -3.80 10.66
N GLY A 44 -23.64 -2.50 10.35
CA GLY A 44 -23.59 -1.45 11.37
C GLY A 44 -22.19 -1.14 11.92
N THR A 45 -21.13 -1.72 11.35
CA THR A 45 -19.74 -1.39 11.72
C THR A 45 -19.45 0.07 11.35
N PRO A 46 -18.99 0.91 12.29
CA PRO A 46 -18.60 2.29 11.99
C PRO A 46 -17.47 2.35 10.94
N ALA A 47 -17.61 3.22 9.94
CA ALA A 47 -16.61 3.40 8.90
C ALA A 47 -16.37 4.88 8.58
N PHE A 48 -15.10 5.28 8.47
CA PHE A 48 -14.75 6.62 7.98
C PHE A 48 -14.41 6.59 6.49
N ILE A 49 -15.07 7.43 5.69
CA ILE A 49 -14.74 7.66 4.28
C ILE A 49 -14.19 9.09 4.14
N HIS A 50 -12.89 9.23 3.90
CA HIS A 50 -12.26 10.55 3.87
C HIS A 50 -10.94 10.61 3.10
N GLY A 51 -10.89 11.47 2.08
CA GLY A 51 -9.77 11.58 1.15
C GLY A 51 -9.76 10.46 0.10
N GLY A 52 -8.97 10.65 -0.96
CA GLY A 52 -8.84 9.69 -2.06
C GLY A 52 -7.84 10.15 -3.11
N PRO A 53 -6.54 10.29 -2.78
CA PRO A 53 -5.53 10.63 -3.76
C PRO A 53 -5.20 9.43 -4.64
N PHE A 54 -4.60 9.70 -5.81
CA PHE A 54 -4.06 8.64 -6.66
C PHE A 54 -2.97 7.83 -5.94
N ALA A 55 -2.77 6.59 -6.39
CA ALA A 55 -1.76 5.67 -5.88
C ALA A 55 -0.50 5.57 -6.77
N ASN A 56 -0.41 6.34 -7.86
CA ASN A 56 0.80 6.49 -8.67
C ASN A 56 1.57 7.77 -8.32
N ILE A 57 1.04 8.95 -8.67
CA ILE A 57 1.65 10.27 -8.41
C ILE A 57 1.42 10.78 -6.98
N ALA A 58 0.74 9.99 -6.14
CA ALA A 58 0.56 10.21 -4.71
C ALA A 58 0.49 8.86 -3.98
N HIS A 59 0.25 8.89 -2.66
CA HIS A 59 0.39 7.71 -1.80
C HIS A 59 -0.81 6.74 -1.78
N GLY A 60 -1.95 7.07 -2.40
CA GLY A 60 -3.07 6.14 -2.51
C GLY A 60 -3.83 5.78 -1.23
N CYS A 61 -3.63 6.48 -0.11
CA CYS A 61 -4.30 6.20 1.16
C CYS A 61 -5.42 7.20 1.48
N ASN A 62 -6.38 6.78 2.30
CA ASN A 62 -7.29 7.70 2.99
C ASN A 62 -6.52 8.64 3.94
N SER A 63 -7.18 9.71 4.40
CA SER A 63 -6.53 10.76 5.17
C SER A 63 -5.94 10.27 6.50
N VAL A 64 -4.84 10.91 6.93
CA VAL A 64 -4.25 10.71 8.26
C VAL A 64 -5.22 11.07 9.38
N ILE A 65 -6.03 12.12 9.21
CA ILE A 65 -6.99 12.58 10.24
C ILE A 65 -8.02 11.49 10.53
N ALA A 66 -8.58 10.85 9.49
CA ALA A 66 -9.53 9.75 9.67
C ALA A 66 -8.89 8.53 10.33
N THR A 67 -7.69 8.12 9.90
CA THR A 67 -6.98 6.98 10.52
C THR A 67 -6.68 7.25 12.00
N ARG A 68 -6.13 8.42 12.35
CA ARG A 68 -5.85 8.77 13.75
C ARG A 68 -7.11 8.89 14.60
N MET A 69 -8.19 9.43 14.02
CA MET A 69 -9.47 9.52 14.71
C MET A 69 -10.02 8.12 14.99
N ALA A 70 -9.99 7.20 14.01
CA ALA A 70 -10.40 5.82 14.21
C ALA A 70 -9.60 5.13 15.32
N MET A 71 -8.27 5.29 15.33
CA MET A 71 -7.38 4.68 16.32
C MET A 71 -7.61 5.20 17.74
N HIS A 72 -8.26 6.36 17.89
CA HIS A 72 -8.63 6.88 19.20
C HIS A 72 -9.95 6.29 19.72
N PHE A 73 -10.83 5.81 18.83
CA PHE A 73 -12.19 5.38 19.19
C PHE A 73 -12.42 3.88 19.07
N ALA A 74 -11.47 3.12 18.52
CA ALA A 74 -11.60 1.68 18.30
C ALA A 74 -10.32 0.93 18.70
N ASP A 75 -10.47 -0.31 19.15
CA ASP A 75 -9.34 -1.19 19.49
C ASP A 75 -8.60 -1.67 18.24
N TYR A 76 -9.33 -1.89 17.12
CA TYR A 76 -8.77 -2.28 15.84
C TYR A 76 -9.23 -1.32 14.74
N VAL A 77 -8.29 -0.90 13.90
CA VAL A 77 -8.56 -0.04 12.74
C VAL A 77 -8.05 -0.71 11.47
N VAL A 78 -8.98 -1.10 10.60
CA VAL A 78 -8.66 -1.62 9.28
C VAL A 78 -8.64 -0.47 8.28
N THR A 79 -7.57 -0.39 7.48
CA THR A 79 -7.40 0.61 6.42
C THR A 79 -6.65 -0.02 5.24
N GLU A 80 -6.65 0.66 4.10
CA GLU A 80 -6.03 0.17 2.87
C GLU A 80 -5.16 1.23 2.16
N GLY A 81 -4.33 0.77 1.23
CA GLY A 81 -3.63 1.58 0.24
C GLY A 81 -3.98 1.09 -1.17
N GLY A 82 -4.21 2.00 -2.12
CA GLY A 82 -4.63 1.64 -3.47
C GLY A 82 -3.56 0.92 -4.31
N PHE A 83 -3.99 0.13 -5.30
CA PHE A 83 -3.16 -0.79 -6.10
C PHE A 83 -2.60 -1.96 -5.29
N GLY A 84 -1.54 -2.62 -5.80
CA GLY A 84 -0.86 -3.72 -5.11
C GLY A 84 0.08 -3.25 -4.00
N ALA A 85 0.66 -4.20 -3.28
CA ALA A 85 1.58 -3.91 -2.17
C ALA A 85 2.91 -3.26 -2.64
N ASP A 86 3.24 -3.35 -3.93
CA ASP A 86 4.36 -2.64 -4.55
C ASP A 86 4.16 -1.12 -4.64
N LEU A 87 2.93 -0.64 -4.65
CA LEU A 87 2.62 0.80 -4.69
C LEU A 87 1.87 1.27 -3.45
N GLY A 88 0.71 0.68 -3.18
CA GLY A 88 -0.17 1.11 -2.09
C GLY A 88 0.43 0.88 -0.72
N ALA A 89 0.88 -0.35 -0.46
CA ALA A 89 1.47 -0.69 0.84
C ALA A 89 2.83 0.00 1.04
N GLU A 90 3.73 -0.02 0.06
CA GLU A 90 5.01 0.72 0.12
C GLU A 90 4.79 2.18 0.50
N LYS A 91 3.90 2.90 -0.20
CA LYS A 91 3.64 4.32 0.09
C LYS A 91 2.88 4.53 1.40
N PHE A 92 2.01 3.61 1.79
CA PHE A 92 1.39 3.65 3.10
C PHE A 92 2.46 3.58 4.20
N LEU A 93 3.43 2.69 4.06
CA LEU A 93 4.49 2.46 5.04
C LEU A 93 5.57 3.55 5.01
N ASP A 94 6.19 3.80 3.86
CA ASP A 94 7.32 4.72 3.71
C ASP A 94 6.93 6.21 3.67
N ILE A 95 5.67 6.54 3.37
CA ILE A 95 5.17 7.92 3.34
C ILE A 95 4.17 8.17 4.47
N LYS A 96 3.00 7.50 4.46
CA LYS A 96 1.92 7.83 5.41
C LYS A 96 2.32 7.51 6.86
N CYS A 97 2.79 6.29 7.14
CA CYS A 97 3.20 5.91 8.49
C CYS A 97 4.37 6.75 8.99
N ARG A 98 5.36 6.99 8.14
CA ARG A 98 6.49 7.87 8.46
C ARG A 98 6.08 9.29 8.82
N MET A 99 5.26 9.94 7.98
CA MET A 99 4.84 11.32 8.21
C MET A 99 3.85 11.46 9.37
N ALA A 100 3.06 10.41 9.63
CA ALA A 100 2.04 10.43 10.66
C ALA A 100 2.44 9.69 11.95
N GLY A 101 3.67 9.17 12.05
CA GLY A 101 4.13 8.38 13.21
C GLY A 101 3.23 7.17 13.51
N LEU A 102 2.67 6.54 12.48
CA LEU A 102 1.83 5.35 12.62
C LEU A 102 2.71 4.09 12.54
N LYS A 103 2.31 3.05 13.27
CA LYS A 103 2.95 1.73 13.25
C LYS A 103 1.86 0.70 13.01
N PRO A 104 1.83 0.02 11.85
CA PRO A 104 0.86 -1.03 11.60
C PRO A 104 1.20 -2.28 12.41
N ASP A 105 0.18 -2.93 12.96
CA ASP A 105 0.38 -4.12 13.80
C ASP A 105 0.30 -5.42 12.98
N ALA A 106 -0.42 -5.42 11.85
CA ALA A 106 -0.49 -6.53 10.90
C ALA A 106 -0.88 -6.06 9.50
N VAL A 107 -0.59 -6.88 8.49
CA VAL A 107 -0.93 -6.62 7.09
C VAL A 107 -1.72 -7.78 6.50
N ILE A 108 -2.81 -7.47 5.81
CA ILE A 108 -3.59 -8.44 5.03
C ILE A 108 -3.24 -8.26 3.55
N ILE A 109 -2.75 -9.31 2.91
CA ILE A 109 -2.48 -9.32 1.46
C ILE A 109 -3.61 -10.09 0.79
N VAL A 110 -4.46 -9.38 0.05
CA VAL A 110 -5.61 -9.98 -0.63
C VAL A 110 -5.19 -10.54 -1.98
N ALA A 111 -5.60 -11.77 -2.29
CA ALA A 111 -5.43 -12.38 -3.61
C ALA A 111 -6.68 -13.19 -4.02
N THR A 112 -6.74 -13.57 -5.30
CA THR A 112 -7.72 -14.53 -5.82
C THR A 112 -7.00 -15.55 -6.69
N VAL A 113 -7.49 -16.79 -6.70
CA VAL A 113 -6.94 -17.86 -7.55
C VAL A 113 -6.95 -17.44 -9.02
N ARG A 114 -8.02 -16.79 -9.48
CA ARG A 114 -8.14 -16.26 -10.85
C ARG A 114 -7.08 -15.22 -11.19
N ALA A 115 -6.78 -14.28 -10.29
CA ALA A 115 -5.71 -13.30 -10.52
C ALA A 115 -4.34 -13.95 -10.59
N LEU A 116 -4.09 -14.99 -9.77
CA LEU A 116 -2.84 -15.73 -9.81
C LEU A 116 -2.71 -16.55 -11.10
N LYS A 117 -3.76 -17.25 -11.55
CA LYS A 117 -3.77 -17.91 -12.87
C LYS A 117 -3.52 -16.92 -14.02
N TYR A 118 -4.05 -15.70 -13.93
CA TYR A 118 -3.78 -14.64 -14.90
C TYR A 118 -2.30 -14.25 -14.93
N ASN A 119 -1.68 -14.08 -13.75
CA ASN A 119 -0.22 -13.86 -13.65
C ASN A 119 0.59 -15.04 -14.21
N GLY A 120 0.05 -16.26 -14.14
CA GLY A 120 0.61 -17.45 -14.77
C GLY A 120 0.41 -17.54 -16.28
N GLY A 121 -0.21 -16.54 -16.92
CA GLY A 121 -0.37 -16.46 -18.37
C GLY A 121 -1.74 -16.88 -18.90
N VAL A 122 -2.71 -17.21 -18.05
CA VAL A 122 -4.07 -17.57 -18.51
C VAL A 122 -4.81 -16.32 -18.99
N ALA A 123 -5.39 -16.38 -20.18
CA ALA A 123 -6.20 -15.28 -20.71
C ALA A 123 -7.44 -15.04 -19.85
N LYS A 124 -7.88 -13.78 -19.78
CA LYS A 124 -9.02 -13.38 -18.92
C LYS A 124 -10.30 -14.20 -19.16
N ALA A 125 -10.52 -14.65 -20.40
CA ALA A 125 -11.69 -15.44 -20.79
C ALA A 125 -11.68 -16.87 -20.19
N ASP A 126 -10.50 -17.40 -19.85
CA ASP A 126 -10.30 -18.81 -19.51
C ASP A 126 -10.05 -19.05 -18.01
N LEU A 127 -10.13 -17.99 -17.18
CA LEU A 127 -9.81 -18.02 -15.74
C LEU A 127 -10.76 -18.88 -14.90
N ASN A 128 -11.89 -19.29 -15.46
CA ASN A 128 -12.92 -20.07 -14.76
C ASN A 128 -12.63 -21.58 -14.75
N ASN A 129 -11.66 -22.03 -15.53
CA ASN A 129 -11.23 -23.43 -15.54
C ASN A 129 -10.13 -23.64 -14.49
N GLU A 130 -10.14 -24.77 -13.80
CA GLU A 130 -9.02 -25.16 -12.93
C GLU A 130 -7.73 -25.21 -13.76
N ASN A 131 -6.66 -24.61 -13.23
CA ASN A 131 -5.33 -24.72 -13.83
C ASN A 131 -4.23 -24.55 -12.78
N LEU A 132 -3.86 -25.66 -12.13
CA LEU A 132 -2.85 -25.67 -11.07
C LEU A 132 -1.45 -25.28 -11.59
N ASP A 133 -1.12 -25.62 -12.83
CA ASP A 133 0.18 -25.26 -13.43
C ASP A 133 0.31 -23.74 -13.61
N ALA A 134 -0.73 -23.10 -14.17
CA ALA A 134 -0.77 -21.65 -14.29
C ALA A 134 -0.85 -20.96 -12.92
N LEU A 135 -1.63 -21.50 -11.98
CA LEU A 135 -1.67 -20.98 -10.62
C LEU A 135 -0.27 -21.00 -9.99
N LYS A 136 0.44 -22.11 -10.13
CA LYS A 136 1.83 -22.24 -9.67
C LYS A 136 2.77 -21.27 -10.35
N ALA A 137 2.61 -21.05 -11.66
CA ALA A 137 3.42 -20.10 -12.42
C ALA A 137 3.16 -18.63 -12.04
N GLY A 138 1.94 -18.30 -11.56
CA GLY A 138 1.58 -16.95 -11.13
C GLY A 138 1.74 -16.66 -9.64
N LEU A 139 1.87 -17.69 -8.80
CA LEU A 139 2.17 -17.56 -7.37
C LEU A 139 3.37 -16.67 -7.03
N PRO A 140 4.47 -16.62 -7.81
CA PRO A 140 5.59 -15.72 -7.54
C PRO A 140 5.19 -14.25 -7.34
N ASN A 141 4.10 -13.77 -7.96
CA ASN A 141 3.58 -12.42 -7.73
C ASN A 141 3.15 -12.22 -6.26
N LEU A 142 2.31 -13.12 -5.73
CA LEU A 142 1.87 -13.07 -4.33
C LEU A 142 3.04 -13.28 -3.37
N LEU A 143 3.90 -14.25 -3.65
CA LEU A 143 5.04 -14.57 -2.79
C LEU A 143 6.01 -13.39 -2.69
N LYS A 144 6.22 -12.63 -3.78
CA LYS A 144 7.04 -11.41 -3.71
C LYS A 144 6.38 -10.32 -2.86
N HIS A 145 5.06 -10.14 -2.93
CA HIS A 145 4.36 -9.21 -2.06
C HIS A 145 4.44 -9.62 -0.58
N VAL A 146 4.34 -10.93 -0.29
CA VAL A 146 4.53 -11.48 1.06
C VAL A 146 5.96 -11.21 1.56
N GLU A 147 6.97 -11.47 0.74
CA GLU A 147 8.37 -11.20 1.05
C GLU A 147 8.60 -9.71 1.33
N ASN A 148 8.03 -8.81 0.52
CA ASN A 148 8.17 -7.37 0.72
C ASN A 148 7.66 -6.96 2.11
N ILE A 149 6.47 -7.42 2.50
CA ILE A 149 5.91 -7.07 3.82
C ILE A 149 6.71 -7.69 4.96
N THR A 150 7.00 -8.99 4.90
CA THR A 150 7.60 -9.73 6.02
C THR A 150 9.10 -9.54 6.13
N GLN A 151 9.81 -9.35 5.02
CA GLN A 151 11.27 -9.27 4.99
C GLN A 151 11.81 -7.86 4.86
N VAL A 152 11.13 -6.96 4.12
CA VAL A 152 11.59 -5.57 3.96
C VAL A 152 11.03 -4.69 5.07
N PHE A 153 9.73 -4.74 5.30
CA PHE A 153 9.07 -3.91 6.32
C PHE A 153 9.02 -4.57 7.71
N LYS A 154 9.34 -5.86 7.80
CA LYS A 154 9.33 -6.67 9.04
C LYS A 154 7.96 -6.78 9.72
N LEU A 155 6.88 -6.56 8.97
CA LEU A 155 5.52 -6.64 9.51
C LEU A 155 4.95 -8.06 9.43
N PRO A 156 4.19 -8.51 10.45
CA PRO A 156 3.47 -9.77 10.35
C PRO A 156 2.36 -9.65 9.29
N ALA A 157 2.17 -10.74 8.55
CA ALA A 157 1.25 -10.76 7.41
C ALA A 157 0.41 -12.03 7.36
N VAL A 158 -0.82 -11.88 6.86
CA VAL A 158 -1.72 -12.98 6.47
C VAL A 158 -2.14 -12.77 5.02
N VAL A 159 -2.23 -13.86 4.26
CA VAL A 159 -2.85 -13.83 2.94
C VAL A 159 -4.34 -14.12 3.07
N ALA A 160 -5.17 -13.26 2.49
CA ALA A 160 -6.60 -13.49 2.37
C ALA A 160 -6.94 -13.90 0.94
N ILE A 161 -7.42 -15.13 0.74
CA ILE A 161 -7.94 -15.56 -0.56
C ILE A 161 -9.42 -15.31 -0.59
N ASN A 162 -9.84 -14.34 -1.39
CA ASN A 162 -11.26 -14.11 -1.66
C ASN A 162 -11.77 -15.25 -2.53
N GLU A 163 -12.67 -16.06 -1.96
CA GLU A 163 -13.23 -17.23 -2.62
C GLU A 163 -14.16 -16.82 -3.78
N PHE A 164 -14.05 -17.54 -4.89
CA PHE A 164 -14.98 -17.43 -6.01
C PHE A 164 -15.70 -18.76 -6.25
N PRO A 165 -16.97 -18.76 -6.72
CA PRO A 165 -17.76 -20.01 -6.87
C PRO A 165 -17.17 -21.09 -7.78
N LEU A 166 -16.21 -20.74 -8.63
CA LEU A 166 -15.59 -21.65 -9.59
C LEU A 166 -14.15 -22.03 -9.21
N ASP A 167 -13.66 -21.55 -8.06
CA ASP A 167 -12.38 -22.00 -7.53
C ASP A 167 -12.56 -23.44 -7.02
N THR A 168 -11.64 -24.34 -7.36
CA THR A 168 -11.68 -25.72 -6.86
C THR A 168 -10.94 -25.83 -5.54
N GLU A 169 -11.23 -26.83 -4.70
CA GLU A 169 -10.54 -27.01 -3.42
C GLU A 169 -9.02 -27.15 -3.55
N ALA A 170 -8.54 -27.72 -4.68
CA ALA A 170 -7.13 -27.91 -4.96
C ALA A 170 -6.38 -26.58 -5.17
N GLU A 171 -7.05 -25.54 -5.69
CA GLU A 171 -6.43 -24.27 -6.02
C GLU A 171 -6.03 -23.47 -4.76
N PRO A 172 -6.92 -23.13 -3.81
CA PRO A 172 -6.52 -22.50 -2.56
C PRO A 172 -5.59 -23.37 -1.70
N ALA A 173 -5.70 -24.70 -1.79
CA ALA A 173 -4.78 -25.61 -1.09
C ALA A 173 -3.33 -25.44 -1.58
N LEU A 174 -3.12 -25.31 -2.88
CA LEU A 174 -1.80 -25.00 -3.45
C LEU A 174 -1.29 -23.63 -2.98
N VAL A 175 -2.15 -22.60 -2.98
CA VAL A 175 -1.76 -21.27 -2.49
C VAL A 175 -1.33 -21.33 -1.03
N LYS A 176 -2.06 -22.07 -0.20
CA LYS A 176 -1.72 -22.30 1.21
C LYS A 176 -0.38 -22.99 1.37
N GLU A 177 -0.12 -24.06 0.61
CA GLU A 177 1.15 -24.77 0.64
C GLU A 177 2.34 -23.84 0.33
N GLU A 178 2.24 -23.03 -0.73
CA GLU A 178 3.33 -22.13 -1.13
C GLU A 178 3.55 -20.98 -0.12
N CYS A 179 2.48 -20.41 0.44
CA CYS A 179 2.61 -19.35 1.47
C CYS A 179 3.20 -19.90 2.78
N GLN A 180 2.88 -21.14 3.14
CA GLN A 180 3.42 -21.81 4.33
C GLN A 180 4.95 -21.95 4.26
N LYS A 181 5.53 -22.09 3.06
CA LYS A 181 7.01 -22.14 2.86
C LYS A 181 7.70 -20.83 3.25
N LEU A 182 6.96 -19.71 3.25
CA LEU A 182 7.41 -18.41 3.75
C LEU A 182 6.99 -18.13 5.20
N GLY A 183 6.38 -19.11 5.87
CA GLY A 183 5.87 -18.95 7.24
C GLY A 183 4.61 -18.09 7.35
N VAL A 184 3.89 -17.86 6.24
CA VAL A 184 2.69 -17.03 6.21
C VAL A 184 1.43 -17.87 6.04
N ASN A 185 0.46 -17.65 6.93
CA ASN A 185 -0.82 -18.32 6.88
C ASN A 185 -1.73 -17.74 5.79
N VAL A 186 -2.64 -18.59 5.31
CA VAL A 186 -3.68 -18.23 4.35
C VAL A 186 -5.04 -18.46 4.98
N ALA A 187 -5.87 -17.41 4.98
CA ALA A 187 -7.28 -17.48 5.36
C ALA A 187 -8.16 -17.35 4.12
N ILE A 188 -9.12 -18.25 3.96
CA ILE A 188 -10.16 -18.14 2.93
C ILE A 188 -11.21 -17.13 3.43
N SER A 189 -11.55 -16.18 2.56
CA SER A 189 -12.50 -15.10 2.84
C SER A 189 -13.74 -15.27 1.98
N GLN A 190 -14.89 -15.41 2.65
CA GLN A 190 -16.21 -15.54 2.04
C GLN A 190 -17.09 -14.31 2.32
N VAL A 191 -16.48 -13.18 2.69
CA VAL A 191 -17.20 -11.97 3.15
C VAL A 191 -18.18 -11.41 2.14
N TRP A 192 -17.94 -11.64 0.84
CA TRP A 192 -18.85 -11.22 -0.22
C TRP A 192 -20.19 -11.98 -0.18
N ALA A 193 -20.16 -13.29 0.08
CA ALA A 193 -21.35 -14.14 0.09
C ALA A 193 -21.98 -14.27 1.48
N LYS A 194 -21.20 -14.15 2.55
CA LYS A 194 -21.60 -14.47 3.93
C LYS A 194 -21.45 -13.31 4.92
N GLY A 195 -21.12 -12.11 4.46
CA GLY A 195 -20.91 -10.96 5.35
C GLY A 195 -19.78 -11.22 6.35
N GLY A 196 -19.91 -10.67 7.56
CA GLY A 196 -18.91 -10.78 8.63
C GLY A 196 -18.55 -12.21 9.02
N GLU A 197 -19.52 -13.14 8.97
CA GLU A 197 -19.28 -14.57 9.26
C GLU A 197 -18.22 -15.16 8.31
N GLY A 198 -18.26 -14.78 7.04
CA GLY A 198 -17.30 -15.22 6.02
C GLY A 198 -15.87 -14.68 6.22
N GLY A 199 -15.67 -13.76 7.17
CA GLY A 199 -14.37 -13.15 7.50
C GLY A 199 -13.82 -13.57 8.86
N GLU A 200 -14.54 -14.38 9.64
CA GLU A 200 -14.17 -14.67 11.04
C GLU A 200 -12.80 -15.37 11.14
N ALA A 201 -12.50 -16.30 10.22
CA ALA A 201 -11.20 -16.98 10.19
C ALA A 201 -10.04 -16.01 9.92
N LEU A 202 -10.22 -15.07 8.99
CA LEU A 202 -9.25 -14.02 8.71
C LEU A 202 -9.09 -13.09 9.91
N ALA A 203 -10.19 -12.67 10.54
CA ALA A 203 -10.15 -11.81 11.72
C ALA A 203 -9.39 -12.46 12.89
N LYS A 204 -9.65 -13.75 13.16
CA LYS A 204 -8.91 -14.52 14.19
C LYS A 204 -7.42 -14.60 13.88
N GLU A 205 -7.06 -14.82 12.62
CA GLU A 205 -5.65 -14.87 12.21
C GLU A 205 -4.96 -13.51 12.36
N VAL A 206 -5.64 -12.42 12.01
CA VAL A 206 -5.10 -11.06 12.22
C VAL A 206 -4.88 -10.78 13.69
N VAL A 207 -5.85 -11.09 14.56
CA VAL A 207 -5.70 -10.91 16.01
C VAL A 207 -4.54 -11.74 16.55
N ARG A 208 -4.43 -13.02 16.14
CA ARG A 208 -3.30 -13.89 16.51
C ARG A 208 -1.96 -13.30 16.10
N LEU A 209 -1.84 -12.79 14.87
CA LEU A 209 -0.62 -12.15 14.39
C LEU A 209 -0.25 -10.91 15.20
N ILE A 210 -1.24 -10.10 15.60
CA ILE A 210 -1.02 -8.92 16.44
C ILE A 210 -0.54 -9.34 17.84
N ASP A 211 -1.17 -10.34 18.45
CA ASP A 211 -0.84 -10.81 19.81
C ASP A 211 0.53 -11.50 19.90
N GLU A 212 0.96 -12.20 18.84
CA GLU A 212 2.24 -12.92 18.81
C GLU A 212 3.42 -12.10 18.26
N SER A 213 3.15 -10.95 17.63
CA SER A 213 4.19 -10.13 17.01
C SER A 213 5.04 -9.42 18.06
N GLU A 214 6.36 -9.41 17.84
CA GLU A 214 7.29 -8.60 18.64
C GLU A 214 7.28 -7.10 18.24
N GLY A 215 6.47 -6.70 17.25
CA GLY A 215 6.25 -5.30 16.88
C GLY A 215 7.41 -4.65 16.13
N THR A 216 8.17 -5.41 15.33
CA THR A 216 9.23 -4.86 14.49
C THR A 216 8.64 -4.24 13.22
N PHE A 217 8.99 -2.98 12.94
CA PHE A 217 8.60 -2.28 11.72
C PHE A 217 9.77 -1.44 11.23
N GLU A 218 10.20 -1.71 10.01
CA GLU A 218 11.29 -1.01 9.33
C GLU A 218 10.80 -0.34 8.05
N TYR A 219 11.53 0.66 7.59
CA TYR A 219 11.28 1.33 6.32
C TYR A 219 12.13 0.75 5.19
N CYS A 220 11.73 0.92 3.94
CA CYS A 220 12.50 0.45 2.79
C CYS A 220 13.82 1.21 2.60
N TYR A 221 13.95 2.42 3.16
CA TYR A 221 15.13 3.28 3.05
C TYR A 221 15.13 4.35 4.15
N GLU A 222 16.29 4.93 4.47
CA GLU A 222 16.38 6.07 5.38
C GLU A 222 16.21 7.41 4.65
N LEU A 223 15.66 8.43 5.34
CA LEU A 223 15.37 9.74 4.71
C LEU A 223 16.62 10.53 4.34
N ASP A 224 17.73 10.29 5.04
CA ASP A 224 19.00 10.97 4.85
C ASP A 224 19.77 10.48 3.62
N MET A 225 19.40 9.32 3.07
CA MET A 225 19.94 8.79 1.83
C MET A 225 19.71 9.74 0.64
N PRO A 226 20.63 9.80 -0.34
CA PRO A 226 20.43 10.54 -1.58
C PRO A 226 19.17 10.07 -2.32
N ILE A 227 18.51 10.99 -3.05
CA ILE A 227 17.27 10.69 -3.81
C ILE A 227 17.43 9.45 -4.71
N LYS A 228 18.55 9.36 -5.46
CA LYS A 228 18.83 8.20 -6.33
C LYS A 228 18.86 6.88 -5.55
N ALA A 229 19.54 6.87 -4.39
CA ALA A 229 19.67 5.68 -3.55
C ALA A 229 18.33 5.25 -2.94
N LYS A 230 17.44 6.20 -2.61
CA LYS A 230 16.07 5.88 -2.16
C LYS A 230 15.24 5.25 -3.27
N ILE A 231 15.31 5.79 -4.49
CA ILE A 231 14.64 5.22 -5.67
C ILE A 231 15.16 3.81 -5.95
N GLU A 232 16.48 3.62 -5.90
CA GLU A 232 17.14 2.31 -6.10
C GLU A 232 16.77 1.31 -5.01
N ALA A 233 16.66 1.74 -3.75
CA ALA A 233 16.22 0.88 -2.66
C ALA A 233 14.79 0.35 -2.89
N ILE A 234 13.86 1.20 -3.31
CA ILE A 234 12.49 0.76 -3.65
C ILE A 234 12.54 -0.21 -4.84
N ALA A 235 13.25 0.13 -5.92
CA ALA A 235 13.30 -0.69 -7.12
C ALA A 235 13.88 -2.09 -6.86
N THR A 236 14.98 -2.17 -6.11
CA THR A 236 15.67 -3.44 -5.83
C THR A 236 14.97 -4.25 -4.75
N ARG A 237 14.58 -3.63 -3.63
CA ARG A 237 14.01 -4.34 -2.47
C ARG A 237 12.53 -4.69 -2.66
N ILE A 238 11.74 -3.77 -3.23
CA ILE A 238 10.29 -3.95 -3.41
C ILE A 238 9.98 -4.57 -4.77
N TYR A 239 10.55 -4.04 -5.86
CA TYR A 239 10.20 -4.50 -7.21
C TYR A 239 11.03 -5.69 -7.68
N GLY A 240 12.19 -5.93 -7.06
CA GLY A 240 13.13 -6.96 -7.51
C GLY A 240 13.85 -6.60 -8.81
N ALA A 241 13.99 -5.30 -9.11
CA ALA A 241 14.78 -4.84 -10.25
C ALA A 241 16.29 -5.00 -9.96
N ASP A 242 17.10 -5.23 -11.00
CA ASP A 242 18.57 -5.25 -10.88
C ASP A 242 19.16 -3.87 -10.52
N GLY A 243 18.43 -2.79 -10.84
CA GLY A 243 18.87 -1.42 -10.62
C GLY A 243 17.93 -0.39 -11.28
N VAL A 244 18.41 0.85 -11.38
CA VAL A 244 17.64 1.97 -11.95
C VAL A 244 18.51 2.81 -12.89
N ASP A 245 18.03 2.99 -14.12
CA ASP A 245 18.61 3.95 -15.07
C ASP A 245 17.96 5.33 -14.93
N PHE A 246 18.79 6.36 -14.81
CA PHE A 246 18.34 7.75 -14.75
C PHE A 246 18.63 8.45 -16.07
N THR A 247 17.58 8.96 -16.72
CA THR A 247 17.75 9.82 -17.90
C THR A 247 18.50 11.10 -17.53
N PRO A 248 19.17 11.77 -18.48
CA PRO A 248 19.86 13.04 -18.20
C PRO A 248 18.94 14.10 -17.57
N THR A 249 17.68 14.18 -18.03
CA THR A 249 16.68 15.09 -17.46
C THR A 249 16.36 14.74 -16.01
N ALA A 250 16.13 13.46 -15.70
CA ALA A 250 15.85 13.03 -14.33
C ALA A 250 17.04 13.28 -13.39
N ALA A 251 18.27 13.01 -13.83
CA ALA A 251 19.47 13.28 -13.05
C ALA A 251 19.61 14.77 -12.71
N LYS A 252 19.41 15.65 -13.69
CA LYS A 252 19.45 17.11 -13.49
C LYS A 252 18.36 17.60 -12.53
N GLU A 253 17.15 17.05 -12.63
CA GLU A 253 16.07 17.39 -11.70
C GLU A 253 16.36 16.90 -10.27
N ILE A 254 16.95 15.72 -10.11
CA ILE A 254 17.38 15.22 -8.79
C ILE A 254 18.43 16.14 -8.16
N GLU A 255 19.42 16.59 -8.92
CA GLU A 255 20.43 17.54 -8.46
C GLU A 255 19.79 18.87 -8.04
N ARG A 256 18.84 19.37 -8.83
CA ARG A 256 18.09 20.60 -8.52
C ARG A 256 17.24 20.44 -7.27
N LEU A 257 16.52 19.33 -7.10
CA LEU A 257 15.73 19.06 -5.90
C LEU A 257 16.61 18.96 -4.66
N THR A 258 17.81 18.38 -4.81
CA THR A 258 18.81 18.29 -3.73
C THR A 258 19.32 19.68 -3.35
N SER A 259 19.67 20.54 -4.32
CA SER A 259 20.14 21.91 -4.03
C SER A 259 19.06 22.80 -3.40
N LEU A 260 17.79 22.49 -3.64
CA LEU A 260 16.65 23.13 -2.99
C LEU A 260 16.30 22.54 -1.60
N GLY A 261 17.03 21.52 -1.14
CA GLY A 261 16.84 20.90 0.18
C GLY A 261 15.68 19.89 0.26
N PHE A 262 15.22 19.36 -0.88
CA PHE A 262 14.19 18.33 -0.94
C PHE A 262 14.76 16.90 -0.88
N ASP A 263 16.06 16.74 -0.66
CA ASP A 263 16.68 15.42 -0.57
C ASP A 263 16.24 14.63 0.65
N LYS A 264 15.62 15.25 1.66
CA LYS A 264 15.15 14.57 2.88
C LYS A 264 13.68 14.17 2.89
N VAL A 265 12.94 14.34 1.78
CA VAL A 265 11.55 13.86 1.70
C VAL A 265 11.45 12.40 1.22
N PRO A 266 10.34 11.69 1.52
CA PRO A 266 10.07 10.37 0.95
C PRO A 266 9.94 10.40 -0.58
N ILE A 267 10.12 9.23 -1.21
CA ILE A 267 9.94 9.02 -2.65
C ILE A 267 8.54 8.46 -2.91
N CYS A 268 7.90 8.93 -3.98
CA CYS A 268 6.63 8.38 -4.45
C CYS A 268 6.79 7.88 -5.89
N MET A 269 6.92 6.56 -6.07
CA MET A 269 7.15 5.96 -7.38
C MET A 269 5.89 5.96 -8.25
N ALA A 270 5.94 6.60 -9.41
CA ALA A 270 4.87 6.55 -10.40
C ALA A 270 5.23 5.55 -11.51
N LYS A 271 4.67 4.33 -11.44
CA LYS A 271 4.78 3.30 -12.48
C LYS A 271 3.41 2.64 -12.74
N THR A 272 3.37 1.72 -13.72
CA THR A 272 2.21 0.83 -13.94
C THR A 272 1.88 0.05 -12.68
N GLN A 273 0.58 -0.13 -12.40
CA GLN A 273 0.08 -1.00 -11.34
C GLN A 273 -0.06 -2.47 -11.74
N TYR A 274 0.18 -2.77 -13.02
CA TYR A 274 0.24 -4.11 -13.60
C TYR A 274 1.69 -4.48 -13.89
#